data_AF-A0AA39P4I7-F1
#
_entry.id   AF-A0AA39P4I7-F1
#
_cell.length_a   1.000
_cell.length_b   1.000
_cell.length_c   1.000
_cell.angle_alpha   90.00
_cell.angle_beta   90.00
_cell.angle_gamma   90.00
#
_symmetry.space_group_name_H-M   'P 1'
#
loop_
_entity.id
_entity.type
_entity.pdbx_description
1 polymer ?
#
loop_
_entity_poly.entity_id
_entity_poly.type
_entity_poly.pdbx_seq_one_letter_code
_entity_poly.pdbx_strand_id
1 'polypeptide(L)'
;MSIQEGVSVDATWRGKSMPHIDVEDVHEILWELSELGFRLEILSVDSHLRVIENDSALRKHEKHLGHCFPRGHLQKPTSGLAECSWMRRAPYVCSLRRVMSKWRNCPQSIQDERERYTEDMLISLQQDMALFYCKSFYAAFGRAPTLPQRVGSCPRCGCRVS
;
A
#
# COMPACT_ATOMS: atom_id res chain seq x y z
N MET A 1 26.54 12.40 18.03
CA MET A 1 26.02 13.62 17.38
C MET A 1 24.51 13.56 17.48
N SER A 2 23.93 14.40 18.34
CA SER A 2 22.49 14.50 18.56
C SER A 2 21.86 15.25 17.38
N ILE A 3 20.90 14.65 16.70
CA ILE A 3 20.09 15.36 15.69
C ILE A 3 19.16 16.28 16.47
N GLN A 4 19.22 17.59 16.20
CA GLN A 4 18.28 18.55 16.77
C GLN A 4 16.89 18.29 16.19
N GLU A 5 15.97 17.85 17.05
CA GLU A 5 14.53 17.96 16.79
C GLU A 5 14.17 19.44 16.64
N GLY A 6 13.40 19.80 15.60
CA GLY A 6 12.77 21.12 15.48
C GLY A 6 13.44 22.13 14.54
N VAL A 7 14.15 21.71 13.48
CA VAL A 7 14.56 22.64 12.42
C VAL A 7 13.37 22.91 11.49
N SER A 8 12.56 23.90 11.86
CA SER A 8 11.53 24.50 10.99
C SER A 8 12.21 25.17 9.80
N VAL A 9 11.89 24.74 8.58
CA VAL A 9 12.42 25.31 7.34
C VAL A 9 11.33 26.14 6.68
N ASP A 10 11.67 27.35 6.25
CA ASP A 10 10.80 28.11 5.36
C ASP A 10 10.80 27.46 3.98
N ALA A 11 9.75 26.71 3.66
CA ALA A 11 9.58 26.06 2.37
C ALA A 11 8.84 26.97 1.41
N THR A 12 9.14 26.88 0.10
CA THR A 12 8.37 27.56 -0.94
C THR A 12 7.74 26.54 -1.88
N TRP A 13 6.41 26.49 -1.96
CA TRP A 13 5.68 25.60 -2.86
C TRP A 13 4.94 26.40 -3.92
N ARG A 14 5.31 26.21 -5.20
CA ARG A 14 4.73 26.95 -6.35
C ARG A 14 4.73 28.48 -6.14
N GLY A 15 5.80 29.01 -5.55
CA GLY A 15 5.94 30.44 -5.24
C GLY A 15 5.15 30.92 -4.01
N LYS A 16 4.44 30.03 -3.31
CA LYS A 16 3.79 30.35 -2.03
C LYS A 16 4.73 29.99 -0.88
N SER A 17 4.97 30.93 0.01
CA SER A 17 5.69 30.67 1.27
C SER A 17 4.86 29.73 2.14
N MET A 18 5.50 28.69 2.64
CA MET A 18 4.98 27.75 3.63
C MET A 18 5.90 27.83 4.85
N PRO A 19 5.67 28.80 5.74
CA PRO A 19 6.47 28.92 6.96
C PRO A 19 6.12 27.78 7.92
N HIS A 20 7.07 27.45 8.81
CA HIS A 20 6.88 26.48 9.90
C HIS A 20 6.67 25.02 9.49
N ILE A 21 7.16 24.60 8.31
CA ILE A 21 7.21 23.18 7.95
C ILE A 21 8.49 22.59 8.54
N ASP A 22 8.36 21.59 9.40
CA ASP A 22 9.51 20.81 9.88
C ASP A 22 9.77 19.57 9.01
N VAL A 23 10.77 18.78 9.37
CA VAL A 23 11.17 17.59 8.60
C VAL A 23 10.12 16.48 8.71
N GLU A 24 9.44 16.40 9.85
CA GLU A 24 8.36 15.47 10.12
C GLU A 24 7.15 15.76 9.22
N ASP A 25 6.77 17.02 9.07
CA ASP A 25 5.74 17.47 8.13
C ASP A 25 6.08 17.06 6.69
N VAL A 26 7.34 17.25 6.26
CA VAL A 26 7.79 16.84 4.92
C VAL A 26 7.67 15.33 4.73
N HIS A 27 8.06 14.53 5.73
CA HIS A 27 7.92 13.07 5.66
C HIS A 27 6.46 12.62 5.63
N GLU A 28 5.58 13.29 6.38
CA GLU A 28 4.14 13.00 6.35
C GLU A 28 3.56 13.32 4.97
N ILE A 29 3.88 14.49 4.40
CA ILE A 29 3.44 14.89 3.04
C ILE A 29 3.94 13.88 1.99
N LEU A 30 5.23 13.52 2.04
CA LEU A 30 5.80 12.55 1.09
C LEU A 30 5.16 11.18 1.21
N TRP A 31 4.88 10.75 2.43
CA TRP A 31 4.17 9.50 2.68
C TRP A 31 2.76 9.55 2.12
N GLU A 32 1.98 10.59 2.41
CA GLU A 32 0.62 10.74 1.90
C GLU A 32 0.59 10.73 0.37
N LEU A 33 1.51 11.45 -0.28
CA LEU A 33 1.65 11.45 -1.73
C LEU A 33 2.01 10.06 -2.26
N SER A 34 2.93 9.34 -1.61
CA SER A 34 3.30 7.97 -2.00
C SER A 34 2.14 6.99 -1.84
N GLU A 35 1.36 7.12 -0.77
CA GLU A 35 0.21 6.28 -0.45
C GLU A 35 -0.92 6.53 -1.45
N LEU A 36 -1.21 7.80 -1.76
CA LEU A 36 -2.18 8.16 -2.81
C LEU A 36 -1.74 7.65 -4.18
N GLY A 37 -0.46 7.84 -4.52
CA GLY A 37 0.12 7.33 -5.77
C GLY A 37 -0.03 5.82 -5.89
N PHE A 38 0.38 5.07 -4.87
CA PHE A 38 0.22 3.62 -4.81
C PHE A 38 -1.24 3.18 -4.97
N ARG A 39 -2.19 3.82 -4.27
CA ARG A 39 -3.62 3.50 -4.37
C ARG A 39 -4.16 3.70 -5.77
N LEU A 40 -3.87 4.86 -6.37
CA LEU A 40 -4.31 5.19 -7.73
C LEU A 40 -3.73 4.21 -8.75
N GLU A 41 -2.48 3.80 -8.57
CA GLU A 41 -1.82 2.82 -9.42
C GLU A 41 -2.41 1.41 -9.29
N ILE A 42 -2.68 0.94 -8.07
CA ILE A 42 -3.37 -0.35 -7.85
C ILE A 42 -4.75 -0.33 -8.52
N LEU A 43 -5.52 0.75 -8.37
CA LEU A 43 -6.83 0.89 -9.02
C LEU A 43 -6.71 0.90 -10.55
N SER A 44 -5.65 1.52 -11.08
CA SER A 44 -5.39 1.58 -12.53
C SER A 44 -5.03 0.20 -13.08
N VAL A 45 -4.13 -0.54 -12.42
CA VAL A 45 -3.79 -1.92 -12.79
C VAL A 45 -5.01 -2.82 -12.68
N ASP A 46 -5.77 -2.70 -11.59
CA ASP A 46 -6.97 -3.51 -11.37
C ASP A 46 -7.98 -3.34 -12.49
N SER A 47 -8.29 -2.09 -12.84
CA SER A 47 -9.18 -1.79 -13.96
C SER A 47 -8.68 -2.38 -15.29
N HIS A 48 -7.37 -2.36 -15.51
CA HIS A 48 -6.74 -2.84 -16.74
C HIS A 48 -6.69 -4.38 -16.84
N LEU A 49 -6.47 -5.07 -15.72
CA LEU A 49 -6.20 -6.52 -15.71
C LEU A 49 -7.35 -7.38 -15.19
N ARG A 50 -8.35 -6.81 -14.50
CA ARG A 50 -9.41 -7.62 -13.89
C ARG A 50 -10.22 -8.39 -14.94
N VAL A 51 -10.54 -9.63 -14.61
CA VAL A 51 -11.46 -10.50 -15.33
C VAL A 51 -12.57 -10.88 -14.36
N ILE A 52 -13.74 -10.28 -14.55
CA ILE A 52 -14.91 -10.46 -13.68
C ILE A 52 -16.08 -10.90 -14.53
N GLU A 53 -16.67 -12.04 -14.18
CA GLU A 53 -17.65 -12.74 -15.02
C GLU A 53 -19.08 -12.19 -14.87
N ASN A 54 -19.42 -11.62 -13.71
CA ASN A 54 -20.78 -11.15 -13.41
C ASN A 54 -20.80 -10.08 -12.32
N ASP A 55 -21.95 -9.40 -12.18
CA ASP A 55 -22.13 -8.31 -11.23
C ASP A 55 -21.97 -8.72 -9.75
N SER A 56 -22.28 -9.98 -9.42
CA SER A 56 -22.09 -10.48 -8.05
C SER A 56 -20.61 -10.57 -7.69
N ALA A 57 -19.80 -11.08 -8.63
CA ALA A 57 -18.35 -11.09 -8.50
C ALA A 57 -17.78 -9.67 -8.47
N LEU A 58 -18.32 -8.74 -9.27
CA LEU A 58 -17.93 -7.33 -9.26
C LEU A 58 -18.16 -6.69 -7.89
N ARG A 59 -19.35 -6.86 -7.30
CA ARG A 59 -19.66 -6.31 -5.96
C ARG A 59 -18.72 -6.85 -4.87
N LYS A 60 -18.38 -8.14 -4.93
CA LYS A 60 -17.41 -8.75 -4.00
C LYS A 60 -16.01 -8.15 -4.19
N HIS A 61 -15.60 -7.97 -5.44
CA HIS A 61 -14.32 -7.37 -5.80
C HIS A 61 -14.21 -5.93 -5.27
N GLU A 62 -15.23 -5.11 -5.51
CA GLU A 62 -15.32 -3.74 -5.00
C GLU A 62 -15.32 -3.68 -3.47
N LYS A 63 -15.97 -4.63 -2.81
CA LYS A 63 -15.93 -4.74 -1.34
C LYS A 63 -14.51 -5.01 -0.83
N HIS A 64 -13.76 -5.89 -1.50
CA HIS A 64 -12.36 -6.16 -1.12
C HIS A 64 -11.46 -4.95 -1.39
N LEU A 65 -11.61 -4.28 -2.53
CA LEU A 65 -10.91 -3.02 -2.83
C LEU A 65 -11.21 -1.95 -1.77
N GLY A 66 -12.48 -1.74 -1.43
CA GLY A 66 -12.88 -0.75 -0.44
C GLY A 66 -12.40 -1.08 0.98
N HIS A 67 -12.16 -2.34 1.30
CA HIS A 67 -11.56 -2.75 2.56
C HIS A 67 -10.07 -2.41 2.62
N CYS A 68 -9.34 -2.57 1.52
CA CYS A 68 -7.94 -2.17 1.42
C CYS A 68 -7.78 -0.64 1.37
N PHE A 69 -8.68 0.03 0.63
CA PHE A 69 -8.60 1.46 0.34
C PHE A 69 -9.96 2.13 0.61
N PRO A 70 -10.26 2.46 1.88
CA PRO A 70 -11.48 3.16 2.24
C PRO A 70 -11.61 4.48 1.48
N ARG A 71 -12.83 4.80 1.03
CA ARG A 71 -13.11 6.08 0.35
C ARG A 71 -13.03 7.25 1.34
N GLY A 72 -12.54 8.39 0.87
CA GLY A 72 -12.65 9.68 1.56
C GLY A 72 -11.52 10.03 2.52
N HIS A 73 -10.78 9.04 3.06
CA HIS A 73 -9.67 9.31 3.98
C HIS A 73 -8.48 8.38 3.76
N LEU A 74 -7.27 8.94 3.86
CA LEU A 74 -6.07 8.13 4.00
C LEU A 74 -6.10 7.41 5.35
N GLN A 75 -5.61 6.18 5.33
CA GLN A 75 -5.41 5.42 6.56
C GLN A 75 -4.21 6.02 7.31
N LYS A 76 -4.04 5.72 8.60
CA LYS A 76 -2.81 6.14 9.29
C LYS A 76 -1.61 5.39 8.69
N PRO A 77 -0.38 5.97 8.72
CA PRO A 77 0.82 5.34 8.16
C PRO A 77 1.15 3.93 8.67
N THR A 78 0.61 3.56 9.82
CA THR A 78 0.84 2.29 10.50
C THR A 78 -0.39 1.39 10.55
N SER A 79 -1.37 1.62 9.68
CA SER A 79 -2.61 0.82 9.60
C SER A 79 -2.78 0.15 8.24
N GLY A 80 -3.76 -0.76 8.13
CA GLY A 80 -4.06 -1.41 6.87
C GLY A 80 -2.97 -2.37 6.41
N LEU A 81 -2.48 -2.18 5.19
CA LEU A 81 -1.36 -2.95 4.63
C LEU A 81 -0.02 -2.62 5.30
N ALA A 82 0.10 -1.45 5.94
CA ALA A 82 1.29 -1.01 6.67
C ALA A 82 1.27 -1.37 8.16
N GLU A 83 0.21 -2.05 8.63
CA GLU A 83 0.06 -2.46 10.03
C GLU A 83 1.19 -3.39 10.48
N CYS A 84 1.75 -3.16 11.66
CA CYS A 84 2.93 -3.90 12.12
C CYS A 84 2.58 -5.30 12.61
N SER A 85 1.45 -5.43 13.32
CA SER A 85 0.96 -6.73 13.76
C SER A 85 0.48 -7.54 12.55
N TRP A 86 1.11 -8.68 12.29
CA TRP A 86 0.71 -9.54 11.17
C TRP A 86 -0.76 -9.94 11.26
N MET A 87 -1.30 -10.19 12.46
CA MET A 87 -2.71 -10.54 12.68
C MET A 87 -3.65 -9.42 12.27
N ARG A 88 -3.30 -8.16 12.55
CA ARG A 88 -4.10 -6.99 12.17
C ARG A 88 -3.92 -6.62 10.69
N ARG A 89 -2.76 -6.93 10.11
CA ARG A 89 -2.45 -6.74 8.69
C ARG A 89 -3.11 -7.80 7.79
N ALA A 90 -3.25 -9.03 8.27
CA ALA A 90 -3.77 -10.18 7.53
C ALA A 90 -5.10 -9.92 6.80
N PRO A 91 -6.13 -9.32 7.43
CA PRO A 91 -7.40 -9.03 6.75
C PRO A 91 -7.25 -8.16 5.49
N TYR A 92 -6.32 -7.19 5.51
CA TYR A 92 -6.05 -6.30 4.38
C TYR A 92 -5.26 -7.02 3.29
N VAL A 93 -4.26 -7.82 3.66
CA VAL A 93 -3.48 -8.64 2.72
C VAL A 93 -4.37 -9.66 2.02
N CYS A 94 -5.20 -10.38 2.77
CA CYS A 94 -6.14 -11.36 2.21
C CYS A 94 -7.19 -10.70 1.30
N SER A 95 -7.62 -9.48 1.61
CA SER A 95 -8.54 -8.73 0.76
C SER A 95 -7.86 -8.30 -0.54
N LEU A 96 -6.65 -7.76 -0.47
CA LEU A 96 -5.89 -7.39 -1.67
C LEU A 96 -5.52 -8.61 -2.51
N ARG A 97 -5.21 -9.76 -1.89
CA ARG A 97 -5.01 -11.04 -2.59
C ARG A 97 -6.24 -11.42 -3.42
N ARG A 98 -7.45 -11.29 -2.85
CA ARG A 98 -8.71 -11.60 -3.56
C ARG A 98 -8.97 -10.64 -4.73
N VAL A 99 -8.48 -9.40 -4.65
CA VAL A 99 -8.50 -8.46 -5.78
C VAL A 99 -7.52 -8.91 -6.86
N MET A 100 -6.25 -9.13 -6.49
CA MET A 100 -5.18 -9.51 -7.42
C MET A 100 -5.42 -10.89 -8.06
N SER A 101 -6.14 -11.80 -7.40
CA SER A 101 -6.51 -13.11 -7.97
C SER A 101 -7.47 -13.02 -9.14
N LYS A 102 -8.13 -11.87 -9.35
CA LYS A 102 -8.95 -11.59 -10.52
C LYS A 102 -8.19 -10.95 -11.67
N TRP A 103 -6.89 -10.66 -11.50
CA TRP A 103 -6.08 -10.12 -12.57
C TRP A 103 -5.65 -11.22 -13.54
N ARG A 104 -5.57 -10.88 -14.83
CA ARG A 104 -5.00 -11.77 -15.86
C ARG A 104 -3.60 -12.20 -15.45
N ASN A 105 -3.28 -13.47 -15.73
CA ASN A 105 -1.97 -14.08 -15.46
C ASN A 105 -1.55 -14.08 -13.98
N CYS A 106 -2.50 -14.00 -13.04
CA CYS A 106 -2.21 -14.12 -11.61
C CYS A 106 -1.53 -15.47 -11.31
N PRO A 107 -0.39 -15.51 -10.58
CA PRO A 107 0.28 -16.75 -10.22
C PRO A 107 -0.52 -17.59 -9.22
N GLN A 108 -0.36 -18.92 -9.26
CA GLN A 108 -1.06 -19.85 -8.37
C GLN A 108 -0.83 -19.56 -6.89
N SER A 109 0.37 -19.10 -6.50
CA SER A 109 0.66 -18.76 -5.10
C SER A 109 -0.22 -17.64 -4.52
N ILE A 110 -0.77 -16.76 -5.38
CA ILE A 110 -1.73 -15.72 -4.99
C ILE A 110 -3.18 -16.23 -5.12
N GLN A 111 -3.46 -17.08 -6.11
CA GLN A 111 -4.80 -17.65 -6.31
C GLN A 111 -5.22 -18.59 -5.17
N ASP A 112 -4.28 -19.42 -4.70
CA ASP A 112 -4.48 -20.42 -3.66
C ASP A 112 -4.88 -19.77 -2.33
N GLU A 113 -6.16 -19.85 -2.00
CA GLU A 113 -6.67 -19.43 -0.70
C GLU A 113 -6.36 -20.49 0.36
N ARG A 114 -5.91 -20.04 1.52
CA ARG A 114 -5.72 -20.88 2.70
C ARG A 114 -6.76 -20.50 3.76
N GLU A 115 -7.27 -21.49 4.48
CA GLU A 115 -8.18 -21.25 5.61
C GLU A 115 -7.47 -20.55 6.78
N ARG A 116 -6.18 -20.84 6.96
CA ARG A 116 -5.34 -20.28 8.03
C ARG A 116 -4.00 -19.86 7.48
N TYR A 117 -3.51 -18.73 7.98
CA TYR A 117 -2.18 -18.21 7.68
C TYR A 117 -1.35 -18.19 8.96
N THR A 118 -0.10 -18.61 8.86
CA THR A 118 0.95 -18.23 9.80
C THR A 118 1.56 -16.90 9.37
N GLU A 119 2.37 -16.29 10.23
CA GLU A 119 3.10 -15.06 9.90
C GLU A 119 4.00 -15.25 8.68
N ASP A 120 4.79 -16.32 8.63
CA ASP A 120 5.69 -16.62 7.51
C ASP A 120 4.92 -16.82 6.20
N MET A 121 3.80 -17.53 6.23
CA MET A 121 2.96 -17.70 5.04
C MET A 121 2.41 -16.36 4.53
N LEU A 122 2.03 -15.47 5.44
CA LEU A 122 1.53 -14.15 5.08
C LEU A 122 2.65 -13.29 4.48
N ILE A 123 3.86 -13.34 5.05
CA ILE A 123 5.04 -12.63 4.53
C ILE A 123 5.38 -13.10 3.12
N SER A 124 5.46 -14.42 2.89
CA SER A 124 5.72 -14.99 1.56
C SER A 124 4.65 -14.59 0.55
N LEU A 125 3.37 -14.64 0.96
CA LEU A 125 2.27 -14.18 0.11
C LEU A 125 2.41 -12.69 -0.25
N GLN A 126 2.76 -11.83 0.71
CA GLN A 126 2.97 -10.41 0.45
C GLN A 126 4.13 -10.16 -0.52
N GLN A 127 5.21 -10.94 -0.44
CA GLN A 127 6.34 -10.86 -1.37
C GLN A 127 5.92 -11.25 -2.79
N ASP A 128 5.18 -12.35 -2.94
CA ASP A 128 4.64 -12.79 -4.23
C ASP A 128 3.68 -11.76 -4.83
N MET A 129 2.80 -11.21 -4.00
CA MET A 129 1.89 -10.13 -4.39
C MET A 129 2.66 -8.88 -4.84
N ALA A 130 3.67 -8.45 -4.09
CA ALA A 130 4.48 -7.29 -4.46
C ALA A 130 5.22 -7.51 -5.79
N LEU A 131 5.81 -8.69 -5.99
CA LEU A 131 6.48 -9.03 -7.24
C LEU A 131 5.50 -9.04 -8.42
N PHE A 132 4.33 -9.65 -8.24
CA PHE A 132 3.30 -9.71 -9.28
C PHE A 132 2.76 -8.32 -9.59
N TYR A 133 2.52 -7.47 -8.59
CA TYR A 133 2.13 -6.07 -8.77
C TYR A 133 3.16 -5.31 -9.60
N CYS A 134 4.43 -5.33 -9.21
CA CYS A 134 5.48 -4.58 -9.92
C CYS A 134 5.62 -5.03 -11.38
N LYS A 135 5.61 -6.35 -11.63
CA LYS A 135 5.65 -6.89 -13.00
C LYS A 135 4.43 -6.49 -13.82
N SER A 136 3.23 -6.60 -13.23
CA SER A 136 1.97 -6.26 -13.88
C SER A 136 1.89 -4.77 -14.22
N PHE A 137 2.27 -3.92 -13.28
CA PHE A 137 2.29 -2.48 -13.45
C PHE A 137 3.27 -2.06 -14.56
N TYR A 138 4.51 -2.57 -14.50
CA TYR A 138 5.52 -2.27 -15.50
C TYR A 138 5.10 -2.73 -16.90
N ALA A 139 4.54 -3.94 -17.01
CA ALA A 139 4.05 -4.46 -18.28
C ALA A 139 2.88 -3.63 -18.86
N ALA A 140 2.00 -3.10 -18.01
CA ALA A 140 0.84 -2.32 -18.45
C ALA A 140 1.18 -0.86 -18.79
N PHE A 141 2.12 -0.23 -18.05
CA PHE A 141 2.34 1.23 -18.11
C PHE A 141 3.76 1.65 -18.48
N GLY A 142 4.71 0.70 -18.61
CA GLY A 142 6.07 0.99 -19.08
C GLY A 142 6.94 1.79 -18.11
N ARG A 143 6.56 1.88 -16.82
CA ARG A 143 7.35 2.56 -15.79
C ARG A 143 7.32 1.79 -14.47
N ALA A 144 8.25 2.12 -13.56
CA ALA A 144 8.21 1.61 -12.20
C ALA A 144 6.97 2.14 -11.44
N PRO A 145 6.32 1.31 -10.60
CA PRO A 145 5.25 1.77 -9.73
C PRO A 145 5.80 2.63 -8.58
N THR A 146 4.92 3.46 -8.04
CA THR A 146 5.07 4.08 -6.73
C THR A 146 5.02 3.00 -5.65
N LEU A 147 6.05 2.96 -4.81
CA LEU A 147 6.10 2.04 -3.68
C LEU A 147 5.57 2.75 -2.43
N PRO A 148 4.75 2.07 -1.59
CA PRO A 148 4.35 2.61 -0.31
C PRO A 148 5.57 2.93 0.55
N GLN A 149 5.65 4.15 1.07
CA GLN A 149 6.70 4.52 2.00
C GLN A 149 6.31 4.12 3.43
N ARG A 150 7.30 3.87 4.28
CA ARG A 150 7.10 3.71 5.73
C ARG A 150 7.53 4.99 6.42
N VAL A 151 6.61 5.61 7.17
CA VAL A 151 6.95 6.74 8.04
C VAL A 151 7.36 6.22 9.40
N GLY A 152 8.65 6.35 9.71
CA GLY A 152 9.20 6.18 11.06
C GLY A 152 9.03 4.80 11.69
N SER A 153 9.86 4.50 12.69
CA SER A 153 9.75 3.25 13.45
C SER A 153 8.43 3.20 14.21
N CYS A 154 7.62 2.16 14.02
CA CYS A 154 6.51 1.89 14.93
C CYS A 154 7.09 1.65 16.34
N PRO A 155 6.82 2.53 17.32
CA PRO A 155 7.46 2.48 18.64
C PRO A 155 7.14 1.19 19.40
N ARG A 156 6.07 0.48 19.00
CA ARG A 156 5.56 -0.72 19.68
C ARG A 156 6.20 -2.03 19.22
N CYS A 157 6.82 -2.07 18.03
CA CYS A 157 7.40 -3.30 17.50
C CYS A 157 8.93 -3.26 17.34
N GLY A 158 9.57 -2.12 17.58
CA GLY A 158 11.04 -2.00 17.50
C GLY A 158 11.62 -2.29 16.12
N CYS A 159 10.79 -2.38 15.07
CA CYS A 159 11.25 -2.58 13.70
C CYS A 159 11.96 -1.30 13.23
N ARG A 160 13.30 -1.28 13.35
CA ARG A 160 14.15 -0.35 12.61
C ARG A 160 14.11 -0.71 11.12
N VAL A 161 14.09 0.32 10.29
CA VAL A 161 14.19 0.20 8.83
C VAL A 161 15.66 0.05 8.48
N SER A 162 15.99 -1.00 7.71
CA SER A 162 17.22 -1.12 6.92
C SER A 162 17.05 -0.43 5.58
#